data_AF-A0A380TJL0-F1
#
_entry.id   AF-A0A380TJL0-F1
#
_cell.length_a   1.000
_cell.length_b   1.000
_cell.length_c   1.000
_cell.angle_alpha   90.00
_cell.angle_beta   90.00
_cell.angle_gamma   90.00
#
_symmetry.space_group_name_H-M   'P 1'
#
loop_
_entity.id
_entity.type
_entity.pdbx_description
1 polymer ?
#
loop_
_entity_poly.entity_id
_entity_poly.type
_entity_poly.pdbx_seq_one_letter_code
_entity_poly.pdbx_strand_id
1 'polypeptide(L)'
;MRRLNTVSNEVHPLNALESLRFMSRPLMPKATAVWLIENTTLSFEQIAEFCGMHMLEIKAIADGDVAIGMQGRDPVSAGELTMAEIERCAATPSARLRPAEHRVAGVDDKPKSARYVPVARRQDRPDAIAWLLKNYPELSDGQVCRLINTTKPTIEKIRDRTHWNAASIRPRNPVSLSLCKEADLQKEVDLARARSGTVRKT
;
A
#
# COMPACT_ATOMS: atom_id res chain seq x y z
N MET A 1 -70.18 0.59 -20.39
CA MET A 1 -69.33 1.60 -21.04
C MET A 1 -68.07 1.82 -20.20
N ARG A 2 -66.94 2.08 -20.86
CA ARG A 2 -65.56 1.92 -20.36
C ARG A 2 -65.11 2.99 -19.35
N ARG A 3 -64.11 2.60 -18.57
CA ARG A 3 -63.35 3.31 -17.53
C ARG A 3 -62.81 4.70 -17.95
N LEU A 4 -62.71 5.61 -16.98
CA LEU A 4 -61.61 6.56 -16.85
C LEU A 4 -61.25 6.67 -15.36
N ASN A 5 -60.30 5.86 -14.90
CA ASN A 5 -59.55 6.16 -13.67
C ASN A 5 -58.31 6.94 -14.09
N THR A 6 -58.26 8.20 -13.72
CA THR A 6 -57.04 9.02 -13.68
C THR A 6 -56.13 8.46 -12.58
N VAL A 7 -55.10 7.71 -12.97
CA VAL A 7 -54.00 7.36 -12.06
C VAL A 7 -52.99 8.50 -12.12
N SER A 8 -53.03 9.36 -11.10
CA SER A 8 -51.94 10.27 -10.79
C SER A 8 -50.68 9.43 -10.56
N ASN A 9 -49.70 9.59 -11.44
CA ASN A 9 -48.41 8.92 -11.36
C ASN A 9 -47.56 9.65 -10.30
N GLU A 10 -47.79 9.31 -9.04
CA GLU A 10 -46.94 9.69 -7.91
C GLU A 10 -45.59 8.98 -8.09
N VAL A 11 -44.55 9.77 -8.38
CA VAL A 11 -43.17 9.28 -8.52
C VAL A 11 -42.69 8.86 -7.13
N HIS A 12 -42.63 7.54 -6.88
CA HIS A 12 -42.18 6.96 -5.62
C HIS A 12 -40.73 7.38 -5.27
N PRO A 13 -40.45 7.78 -4.01
CA PRO A 13 -39.14 8.29 -3.57
C PRO A 13 -38.03 7.22 -3.43
N LEU A 14 -38.28 5.97 -3.87
CA LEU A 14 -37.32 4.87 -3.77
C LEU A 14 -36.23 4.89 -4.86
N ASN A 15 -36.40 5.64 -5.95
CA ASN A 15 -35.38 5.76 -7.01
C ASN A 15 -34.19 6.68 -6.66
N ALA A 16 -34.35 7.56 -5.67
CA ALA A 16 -33.28 8.50 -5.28
C ALA A 16 -32.18 7.81 -4.45
N LEU A 17 -32.54 6.78 -3.68
CA LEU A 17 -31.59 6.00 -2.86
C LEU A 17 -30.83 4.95 -3.69
N GLU A 18 -31.41 4.50 -4.81
CA GLU A 18 -30.73 3.60 -5.75
C GLU A 18 -29.65 4.33 -6.55
N SER A 19 -29.86 5.61 -6.85
CA SER A 19 -28.88 6.54 -7.42
C SER A 19 -27.73 6.86 -6.44
N LEU A 20 -27.89 6.53 -5.16
CA LEU A 20 -26.91 6.69 -4.08
C LEU A 20 -26.27 5.35 -3.68
N ARG A 21 -26.49 4.26 -4.43
CA ARG A 21 -25.61 3.09 -4.37
C ARG A 21 -24.29 3.50 -5.03
N PHE A 22 -23.42 4.10 -4.23
CA PHE A 22 -22.00 4.29 -4.44
C PHE A 22 -21.50 3.75 -5.79
N MET A 23 -21.55 4.60 -6.83
CA MET A 23 -20.66 4.47 -7.98
C MET A 23 -19.25 4.58 -7.41
N SER A 24 -18.74 3.44 -6.98
CA SER A 24 -17.52 3.32 -6.21
C SER A 24 -16.39 3.66 -7.17
N ARG A 25 -16.02 4.94 -7.18
CA ARG A 25 -14.95 5.48 -8.03
C ARG A 25 -13.66 4.71 -7.77
N PRO A 26 -12.83 4.49 -8.80
CA PRO A 26 -11.53 3.85 -8.64
C PRO A 26 -10.68 4.56 -7.59
N LEU A 27 -9.82 3.82 -6.88
CA LEU A 27 -8.99 4.37 -5.80
C LEU A 27 -8.03 5.46 -6.31
N MET A 28 -7.54 5.31 -7.54
CA MET A 28 -6.62 6.26 -8.19
C MET A 28 -7.16 6.67 -9.56
N PRO A 29 -8.16 7.60 -9.62
CA PRO A 29 -8.90 7.89 -10.85
C PRO A 29 -8.04 8.27 -12.06
N LYS A 30 -6.99 9.09 -11.87
CA LYS A 30 -6.10 9.50 -12.95
C LYS A 30 -5.25 8.34 -13.49
N ALA A 31 -4.66 7.54 -12.61
CA ALA A 31 -3.86 6.38 -13.01
C ALA A 31 -4.73 5.29 -13.66
N THR A 32 -5.95 5.10 -13.16
CA THR A 32 -6.92 4.19 -13.78
C THR A 32 -7.37 4.70 -15.16
N ALA A 33 -7.58 6.01 -15.33
CA ALA A 33 -7.89 6.60 -16.62
C ALA A 33 -6.76 6.39 -17.64
N VAL A 34 -5.50 6.62 -17.27
CA VAL A 34 -4.33 6.34 -18.12
C VAL A 34 -4.36 4.89 -18.60
N TRP A 35 -4.54 3.93 -17.69
CA TRP A 35 -4.59 2.52 -18.05
C TRP A 35 -5.75 2.19 -18.99
N LEU A 36 -6.96 2.70 -18.70
CA LEU A 36 -8.14 2.44 -19.53
C LEU A 36 -8.00 3.02 -20.94
N ILE A 37 -7.40 4.21 -21.09
CA ILE A 37 -7.14 4.83 -22.41
C ILE A 37 -6.14 3.98 -23.20
N GLU A 38 -5.09 3.47 -22.55
CA GLU A 38 -4.02 2.73 -23.21
C GLU A 38 -4.39 1.27 -23.54
N ASN A 39 -5.26 0.65 -22.75
CA ASN A 39 -5.49 -0.81 -22.78
C ASN A 39 -6.91 -1.20 -23.22
N THR A 40 -7.79 -0.24 -23.51
CA THR A 40 -9.19 -0.52 -23.90
C THR A 40 -9.66 0.39 -25.04
N THR A 41 -10.77 0.02 -25.69
CA THR A 41 -11.44 0.82 -26.73
C THR A 41 -12.65 1.59 -26.20
N LEU A 42 -12.71 1.81 -24.88
CA LEU A 42 -13.80 2.55 -24.25
C LEU A 42 -13.83 4.01 -24.69
N SER A 43 -15.02 4.60 -24.71
CA SER A 43 -15.17 6.01 -25.02
C SER A 43 -14.66 6.89 -23.88
N PHE A 44 -14.20 8.10 -24.20
CA PHE A 44 -13.76 9.05 -23.17
C PHE A 44 -14.87 9.42 -22.19
N GLU A 45 -16.14 9.35 -22.61
CA GLU A 45 -17.29 9.57 -21.74
C GLU A 45 -17.46 8.42 -20.73
N GLN A 46 -17.30 7.16 -21.17
CA GLN A 46 -17.35 5.99 -20.28
C GLN A 46 -16.24 6.03 -19.23
N ILE A 47 -15.02 6.40 -19.64
CA ILE A 47 -13.87 6.52 -18.73
C ILE A 47 -14.07 7.69 -17.76
N ALA A 48 -14.54 8.84 -18.26
CA ALA A 48 -14.84 10.03 -17.45
C ALA A 48 -15.86 9.73 -16.36
N GLU A 49 -16.96 9.04 -16.71
CA GLU A 49 -18.02 8.69 -15.76
C GLU A 49 -17.54 7.70 -14.70
N PHE A 50 -16.78 6.67 -15.09
CA PHE A 50 -16.24 5.69 -14.16
C PHE A 50 -15.21 6.30 -13.20
N CYS A 51 -14.26 7.09 -13.72
CA CYS A 51 -13.23 7.75 -12.92
C CYS A 51 -13.79 8.97 -12.15
N GLY A 52 -14.99 9.45 -12.48
CA GLY A 52 -15.57 10.67 -11.90
C GLY A 52 -14.78 11.93 -12.27
N MET A 53 -14.22 11.96 -13.48
CA MET A 53 -13.42 13.04 -14.04
C MET A 53 -14.16 13.72 -15.19
N HIS A 54 -13.80 14.95 -15.55
CA HIS A 54 -14.39 15.59 -16.71
C HIS A 54 -13.82 14.99 -18.01
N MET A 55 -14.63 14.89 -19.07
CA MET A 55 -14.18 14.34 -20.37
C MET A 55 -12.97 15.10 -20.94
N LEU A 56 -12.86 16.41 -20.71
CA LEU A 56 -11.70 17.21 -21.13
C LEU A 56 -10.41 16.77 -20.43
N GLU A 57 -10.47 16.33 -19.18
CA GLU A 57 -9.30 15.81 -18.48
C GLU A 57 -8.88 14.45 -19.07
N ILE A 58 -9.84 13.60 -19.43
CA ILE A 58 -9.57 12.32 -20.09
C ILE A 58 -8.91 12.54 -21.46
N LYS A 59 -9.40 13.51 -22.24
CA LYS A 59 -8.77 13.91 -23.51
C LYS A 59 -7.34 14.42 -23.30
N ALA A 60 -7.14 15.32 -22.35
CA ALA A 60 -5.80 15.84 -22.04
C ALA A 60 -4.84 14.75 -21.52
N ILE A 61 -5.36 13.66 -20.93
CA ILE A 61 -4.54 12.48 -20.59
C ILE A 61 -4.20 11.68 -21.86
N ALA A 62 -5.17 11.46 -22.75
CA ALA A 62 -4.96 10.76 -24.01
C ALA A 62 -3.99 11.52 -24.95
N ASP A 63 -4.05 12.84 -24.95
CA ASP A 63 -3.16 13.74 -25.69
C ASP A 63 -1.75 13.81 -25.05
N GLY A 64 -1.62 13.35 -23.80
CA GLY A 64 -0.35 13.32 -23.08
C GLY A 64 0.01 14.62 -22.36
N ASP A 65 -0.93 15.53 -22.11
CA ASP A 65 -0.67 16.85 -21.50
C ASP A 65 -0.66 16.83 -19.96
N VAL A 66 -1.55 16.06 -19.32
CA VAL A 66 -1.84 16.17 -17.87
C VAL A 66 -1.22 15.04 -17.02
N ALA A 67 -0.78 13.95 -17.65
CA ALA A 67 -0.29 12.75 -16.96
C ALA A 67 1.06 12.25 -17.49
N ILE A 68 1.93 13.16 -17.97
CA ILE A 68 3.25 12.83 -18.50
C ILE A 68 4.05 12.02 -17.46
N GLY A 69 4.45 10.80 -17.84
CA GLY A 69 5.23 9.91 -16.98
C GLY A 69 4.44 9.21 -15.86
N MET A 70 3.10 9.34 -15.82
CA MET A 70 2.26 8.59 -14.89
C MET A 70 2.11 7.15 -15.36
N GLN A 71 2.45 6.19 -14.51
CA GLN A 71 2.19 4.78 -14.78
C GLN A 71 0.70 4.47 -14.56
N GLY A 72 0.03 3.92 -15.58
CA GLY A 72 -1.35 3.46 -15.47
C GLY A 72 -1.54 2.36 -14.43
N ARG A 73 -2.65 2.40 -13.70
CA ARG A 73 -3.04 1.37 -12.73
C ARG A 73 -4.18 0.52 -13.28
N ASP A 74 -3.91 -0.76 -13.48
CA ASP A 74 -4.89 -1.73 -13.96
C ASP A 74 -6.07 -1.88 -12.97
N PRO A 75 -7.30 -1.47 -13.36
CA PRO A 75 -8.49 -1.60 -12.52
C PRO A 75 -9.01 -3.04 -12.44
N VAL A 76 -8.65 -3.93 -13.38
CA VAL A 76 -9.01 -5.35 -13.35
C VAL A 76 -8.17 -6.09 -12.33
N SER A 77 -6.84 -5.94 -12.39
CA SER A 77 -5.93 -6.49 -11.38
C SER A 77 -6.19 -5.93 -9.97
N ALA A 78 -6.67 -4.69 -9.87
CA ALA A 78 -7.09 -4.07 -8.63
C ALA A 78 -8.43 -4.57 -8.07
N GLY A 79 -9.19 -5.38 -8.83
CA GLY A 79 -10.54 -5.82 -8.46
C GLY A 79 -11.58 -4.69 -8.47
N GLU A 80 -11.35 -3.60 -9.20
CA GLU A 80 -12.28 -2.49 -9.35
C GLU A 80 -13.21 -2.66 -10.56
N LEU A 81 -12.73 -3.33 -11.61
CA LEU A 81 -13.49 -3.73 -12.80
C LEU A 81 -13.26 -5.21 -13.13
N THR A 82 -14.12 -5.77 -13.97
CA THR A 82 -13.90 -7.09 -14.58
C THR A 82 -13.65 -6.93 -16.08
N MET A 83 -12.90 -7.86 -16.68
CA MET A 83 -12.67 -7.83 -18.12
C MET A 83 -13.98 -7.93 -18.91
N ALA A 84 -14.91 -8.78 -18.45
CA ALA A 84 -16.25 -8.92 -19.05
C ALA A 84 -17.04 -7.60 -19.05
N GLU A 85 -16.88 -6.77 -18.02
CA GLU A 85 -17.53 -5.46 -17.95
C GLU A 85 -16.92 -4.47 -18.96
N ILE A 86 -15.60 -4.47 -19.11
CA ILE A 86 -14.89 -3.66 -20.11
C ILE A 86 -15.33 -4.05 -21.52
N GLU A 87 -15.38 -5.34 -21.82
CA GLU A 87 -15.82 -5.86 -23.13
C GLU A 87 -17.26 -5.47 -23.45
N ARG A 88 -18.18 -5.60 -22.47
CA ARG A 88 -19.58 -5.19 -22.63
C ARG A 88 -19.71 -3.71 -22.99
N CYS A 89 -18.94 -2.86 -22.31
CA CYS A 89 -18.95 -1.42 -22.54
C CYS A 89 -18.19 -1.02 -23.82
N ALA A 90 -17.15 -1.75 -24.20
CA ALA A 90 -16.43 -1.55 -25.47
C ALA A 90 -17.33 -1.85 -26.68
N ALA A 91 -18.20 -2.86 -26.58
CA ALA A 91 -19.18 -3.19 -27.63
C ALA A 91 -20.37 -2.21 -27.68
N THR A 92 -20.66 -1.49 -26.60
CA THR A 92 -21.81 -0.59 -26.49
C THR A 92 -21.40 0.77 -25.93
N PRO A 93 -21.11 1.78 -26.78
CA PRO A 93 -20.62 3.09 -26.34
C PRO A 93 -21.57 3.85 -25.39
N SER A 94 -22.87 3.55 -25.43
CA SER A 94 -23.87 4.14 -24.52
C SER A 94 -23.89 3.48 -23.13
N ALA A 95 -23.35 2.26 -22.99
CA ALA A 95 -23.33 1.54 -21.73
C ALA A 95 -22.34 2.17 -20.75
N ARG A 96 -22.67 2.13 -19.46
CA ARG A 96 -21.84 2.67 -18.38
C ARG A 96 -21.12 1.55 -17.65
N LEU A 97 -19.85 1.80 -17.29
CA LEU A 97 -19.05 0.87 -16.51
C LEU A 97 -19.61 0.77 -15.09
N ARG A 98 -19.79 -0.46 -14.62
CA ARG A 98 -20.20 -0.78 -13.27
C ARG A 98 -19.00 -1.31 -12.48
N PRO A 99 -18.67 -0.74 -11.31
CA PRO A 99 -17.64 -1.28 -10.44
C PRO A 99 -17.92 -2.73 -10.07
N ALA A 100 -16.88 -3.54 -9.91
CA ALA A 100 -17.02 -4.92 -9.43
C ALA A 100 -17.58 -4.96 -7.99
N GLU A 101 -18.49 -5.90 -7.71
CA GLU A 101 -19.16 -6.05 -6.40
C GLU A 101 -18.18 -6.37 -5.26
N HIS A 102 -17.11 -7.10 -5.58
CA HIS A 102 -16.03 -7.41 -4.65
C HIS A 102 -14.81 -6.54 -4.97
N ARG A 103 -14.85 -5.27 -4.57
CA ARG A 103 -13.62 -4.49 -4.45
C ARG A 103 -12.74 -5.22 -3.44
N VAL A 104 -11.71 -5.92 -3.92
CA VAL A 104 -10.71 -6.53 -3.06
C VAL A 104 -10.12 -5.37 -2.25
N ALA A 105 -10.53 -5.27 -0.99
CA ALA A 105 -9.90 -4.37 -0.04
C ALA A 105 -8.41 -4.71 -0.10
N GLY A 106 -7.62 -3.80 -0.66
CA GLY A 106 -6.23 -4.08 -1.01
C GLY A 106 -5.52 -4.73 0.16
N VAL A 107 -5.25 -6.03 0.05
CA VAL A 107 -4.36 -6.73 0.97
C VAL A 107 -2.95 -6.39 0.54
N ASP A 108 -2.59 -5.12 0.76
CA ASP A 108 -1.23 -4.77 1.06
C ASP A 108 -1.12 -4.85 2.59
N ASP A 109 -1.08 -6.07 3.14
CA ASP A 109 -0.31 -6.33 4.36
C ASP A 109 1.17 -6.08 4.03
N LYS A 110 1.50 -4.84 3.67
CA LYS A 110 2.88 -4.39 3.62
C LYS A 110 3.44 -4.65 5.01
N PRO A 111 4.61 -5.29 5.12
CA PRO A 111 5.24 -5.47 6.42
C PRO A 111 5.31 -4.10 7.07
N LYS A 112 4.68 -3.96 8.25
CA LYS A 112 4.61 -2.75 9.07
C LYS A 112 5.81 -1.87 8.75
N SER A 113 5.59 -0.81 7.97
CA SER A 113 6.65 0.05 7.46
C SER A 113 7.58 0.38 8.63
N ALA A 114 8.89 0.17 8.43
CA ALA A 114 9.92 0.44 9.43
C ALA A 114 9.57 1.73 10.20
N ARG A 115 9.34 1.61 11.52
CA ARG A 115 8.91 2.75 12.33
C ARG A 115 9.88 3.90 12.07
N TYR A 116 9.36 5.05 11.66
CA TYR A 116 10.16 6.25 11.46
C TYR A 116 10.93 6.54 12.76
N VAL A 117 12.25 6.41 12.72
CA VAL A 117 13.13 6.79 13.84
C VAL A 117 13.57 8.23 13.59
N PRO A 118 13.15 9.20 14.43
CA PRO A 118 13.52 10.61 14.29
C PRO A 118 15.03 10.80 14.17
N VAL A 119 15.46 11.85 13.44
CA VAL A 119 16.89 12.14 13.18
C VAL A 119 17.70 12.23 14.47
N ALA A 120 17.14 12.84 15.52
CA ALA A 120 17.77 12.95 16.84
C ALA A 120 18.18 11.58 17.44
N ARG A 121 17.40 10.53 17.15
CA ARG A 121 17.62 9.16 17.65
C ARG A 121 18.48 8.31 16.72
N ARG A 122 19.01 8.88 15.63
CA ARG A 122 19.96 8.17 14.74
C ARG A 122 21.31 7.95 15.44
N GLN A 123 21.68 8.83 16.37
CA GLN A 123 22.90 8.69 17.17
C GLN A 123 22.82 7.53 18.18
N ASP A 124 21.61 7.07 18.53
CA ASP A 124 21.41 5.93 19.43
C ASP A 124 21.56 4.57 18.72
N ARG A 125 21.51 4.55 17.38
CA ARG A 125 21.56 3.28 16.61
C ARG A 125 22.92 2.58 16.74
N PRO A 126 24.08 3.26 16.64
CA PRO A 126 25.37 2.60 16.84
C PRO A 126 25.51 1.97 18.23
N ASP A 127 25.02 2.64 19.27
CA ASP A 127 25.00 2.16 20.65
C ASP A 127 24.17 0.88 20.81
N ALA A 128 22.99 0.86 20.18
CA ALA A 128 22.11 -0.30 20.16
C ALA A 128 22.70 -1.49 19.40
N ILE A 129 23.30 -1.26 18.23
CA ILE A 129 23.94 -2.31 17.43
C ILE A 129 25.13 -2.89 18.20
N ALA A 130 25.98 -2.06 18.80
CA ALA A 130 27.11 -2.52 19.60
C ALA A 130 26.65 -3.35 20.81
N TRP A 131 25.52 -3.00 21.42
CA TRP A 131 24.93 -3.79 22.51
C TRP A 131 24.39 -5.13 22.02
N LEU A 132 23.69 -5.18 20.89
CA LEU A 132 23.19 -6.43 20.31
C LEU A 132 24.33 -7.38 19.96
N LEU A 133 25.38 -6.88 19.26
CA LEU A 133 26.54 -7.68 18.89
C LEU A 133 27.30 -8.21 20.11
N LYS A 134 27.30 -7.48 21.23
CA LYS A 134 27.96 -7.89 22.48
C LYS A 134 27.15 -8.90 23.28
N ASN A 135 25.83 -8.70 23.42
CA ASN A 135 24.99 -9.50 24.32
C ASN A 135 24.34 -10.71 23.63
N TYR A 136 24.13 -10.64 22.33
CA TYR A 136 23.51 -11.69 21.53
C TYR A 136 24.32 -11.97 20.25
N PRO A 137 25.55 -12.51 20.37
CA PRO A 137 26.38 -12.85 19.23
C PRO A 137 25.72 -13.91 18.31
N GLU A 138 24.70 -14.63 18.78
CA GLU A 138 23.90 -15.55 17.99
C GLU A 138 22.98 -14.86 16.97
N LEU A 139 22.68 -13.55 17.13
CA LEU A 139 21.83 -12.83 16.19
C LEU A 139 22.54 -12.64 14.85
N SER A 140 21.88 -13.08 13.77
CA SER A 140 22.34 -12.79 12.42
C SER A 140 22.16 -11.31 12.07
N ASP A 141 22.99 -10.79 11.15
CA ASP A 141 22.91 -9.41 10.68
C ASP A 141 21.51 -9.06 10.12
N GLY A 142 20.83 -10.03 9.51
CA GLY A 142 19.46 -9.87 9.03
C GLY A 142 18.43 -9.66 10.16
N GLN A 143 18.67 -10.22 11.33
CA GLN A 143 17.83 -9.99 12.52
C GLN A 143 18.12 -8.62 13.13
N VAL A 144 19.40 -8.23 13.22
CA VAL A 144 19.80 -6.89 13.68
C VAL A 144 19.24 -5.79 12.77
N CYS A 145 19.28 -5.97 11.45
CA CYS A 145 18.66 -5.04 10.48
C CYS A 145 17.16 -4.85 10.75
N ARG A 146 16.43 -5.93 11.02
CA ARG A 146 14.98 -5.89 11.30
C ARG A 146 14.66 -5.25 12.65
N LEU A 147 15.50 -5.45 13.68
CA LEU A 147 15.29 -4.87 15.01
C LEU A 147 15.56 -3.36 15.05
N ILE A 148 16.64 -2.90 14.42
CA ILE A 148 17.14 -1.52 14.58
C ILE A 148 16.83 -0.63 13.36
N ASN A 149 16.28 -1.19 12.28
CA ASN A 149 16.13 -0.49 10.99
C ASN A 149 17.45 0.11 10.51
N THR A 150 18.47 -0.75 10.47
CA THR A 150 19.83 -0.46 10.00
C THR A 150 20.15 -1.30 8.78
N THR A 151 21.32 -1.09 8.17
CA THR A 151 21.82 -1.86 7.03
C THR A 151 23.02 -2.70 7.43
N LYS A 152 23.27 -3.80 6.69
CA LYS A 152 24.41 -4.70 6.94
C LYS A 152 25.77 -3.99 6.94
N PRO A 153 26.07 -3.07 6.00
CA PRO A 153 27.34 -2.33 6.02
C PRO A 153 27.53 -1.48 7.29
N THR A 154 26.44 -0.96 7.87
CA THR A 154 26.52 -0.23 9.15
C THR A 154 26.85 -1.17 10.31
N ILE A 155 26.29 -2.39 10.31
CA ILE A 155 26.58 -3.41 11.32
C ILE A 155 28.06 -3.82 11.27
N GLU A 156 28.60 -4.10 10.07
CA GLU A 156 30.03 -4.40 9.87
C GLU A 156 30.92 -3.26 10.38
N LYS A 157 30.65 -2.02 9.99
CA LYS A 157 31.43 -0.85 10.47
C LYS A 157 31.46 -0.74 11.99
N ILE A 158 30.39 -1.14 12.68
CA ILE A 158 30.34 -1.10 14.15
C ILE A 158 31.08 -2.30 14.74
N ARG A 159 30.95 -3.49 14.14
CA ARG A 159 31.69 -4.70 14.51
C ARG A 159 33.20 -4.49 14.41
N ASP A 160 33.64 -3.89 13.31
CA ASP A 160 35.05 -3.65 13.00
C ASP A 160 35.58 -2.35 13.62
N ARG A 161 34.72 -1.61 14.34
CA ARG A 161 35.02 -0.30 14.95
C ARG A 161 35.54 0.74 13.95
N THR A 162 35.14 0.64 12.68
CA THR A 162 35.47 1.57 11.58
C THR A 162 34.37 2.61 11.34
N HIS A 163 33.29 2.59 12.13
CA HIS A 163 32.27 3.64 12.11
C HIS A 163 32.89 4.99 12.49
N TRP A 164 32.50 6.08 11.83
CA TRP A 164 33.06 7.43 12.07
C TRP A 164 32.98 7.88 13.54
N ASN A 165 31.97 7.41 14.28
CA ASN A 165 31.77 7.72 15.69
C ASN A 165 32.24 6.60 16.64
N ALA A 166 33.08 5.66 16.20
CA ALA A 166 33.41 4.44 16.96
C ALA A 166 33.98 4.72 18.37
N ALA A 167 34.69 5.82 18.56
CA ALA A 167 35.25 6.23 19.85
C ALA A 167 34.17 6.58 20.90
N SER A 168 33.01 7.08 20.45
CA SER A 168 31.94 7.53 21.35
C SER A 168 30.84 6.49 21.56
N ILE A 169 30.89 5.34 20.85
CA ILE A 169 29.85 4.31 20.94
C ILE A 169 29.85 3.70 22.35
N ARG A 170 28.68 3.76 23.01
CA ARG A 170 28.44 3.15 24.32
C ARG A 170 27.35 2.10 24.17
N PRO A 171 27.65 0.80 24.34
CA PRO A 171 26.63 -0.25 24.20
C PRO A 171 25.44 -0.02 25.15
N ARG A 172 24.24 0.24 24.59
CA ARG A 172 22.99 0.44 25.34
C ARG A 172 21.87 -0.43 24.80
N ASN A 173 21.00 -0.91 25.68
CA ASN A 173 19.89 -1.80 25.31
C ASN A 173 18.93 -1.08 24.34
N PRO A 174 18.63 -1.66 23.16
CA PRO A 174 17.75 -1.05 22.16
C PRO A 174 16.31 -0.86 22.62
N VAL A 175 15.83 -1.66 23.58
CA VAL A 175 14.50 -1.51 24.18
C VAL A 175 14.45 -0.26 25.06
N SER A 176 15.48 -0.04 25.88
CA SER A 176 15.61 1.18 26.70
C SER A 176 15.75 2.44 25.84
N LEU A 177 16.34 2.32 24.65
CA LEU A 177 16.42 3.38 23.65
C LEU A 177 15.11 3.54 22.83
N SER A 178 14.10 2.71 23.10
CA SER A 178 12.83 2.63 22.36
C SER A 178 13.02 2.42 20.86
N LEU A 179 14.07 1.72 20.44
CA LEU A 179 14.35 1.39 19.04
C LEU A 179 13.62 0.11 18.60
N CYS A 180 13.46 -0.85 19.51
CA CYS A 180 12.62 -2.03 19.34
C CYS A 180 11.75 -2.27 20.59
N LYS A 181 10.75 -3.15 20.50
CA LYS A 181 9.99 -3.63 21.67
C LYS A 181 10.69 -4.85 22.27
N GLU A 182 10.52 -5.05 23.57
CA GLU A 182 11.01 -6.24 24.29
C GLU A 182 10.55 -7.54 23.61
N ALA A 183 9.26 -7.62 23.25
CA ALA A 183 8.69 -8.78 22.59
C ALA A 183 9.33 -9.06 21.21
N ASP A 184 9.70 -8.01 20.46
CA ASP A 184 10.33 -8.14 19.15
C ASP A 184 11.79 -8.65 19.31
N LEU A 185 12.51 -8.12 20.31
CA LEU A 185 13.88 -8.57 20.64
C LEU A 185 13.88 -10.04 21.07
N GLN A 186 13.02 -10.41 22.01
CA GLN A 186 12.93 -11.76 22.52
C GLN A 186 12.62 -12.77 21.40
N LYS A 187 11.66 -12.44 20.53
CA LYS A 187 11.31 -13.27 19.36
C LYS A 187 12.52 -13.54 18.45
N GLU A 188 13.29 -12.50 18.12
CA GLU A 188 14.45 -12.67 17.23
C GLU A 188 15.60 -13.45 17.91
N VAL A 189 15.78 -13.27 19.22
CA VAL A 189 16.74 -14.06 20.01
C VAL A 189 16.34 -15.53 20.05
N ASP A 190 15.07 -15.85 20.28
CA ASP A 190 14.58 -17.23 20.31
C ASP A 190 14.75 -17.91 18.94
N LEU A 191 14.43 -17.19 17.86
CA LEU A 191 14.67 -17.67 16.48
C LEU A 191 16.16 -17.90 16.19
N ALA A 192 17.03 -17.02 16.70
CA ALA A 192 18.48 -17.18 16.54
C ALA A 192 18.96 -18.42 17.28
N ARG A 193 18.57 -18.60 18.56
CA ARG A 193 18.96 -19.75 19.38
C ARG A 193 18.45 -21.08 18.82
N ALA A 194 17.23 -21.11 18.31
CA ALA A 194 16.68 -22.28 17.63
C ALA A 194 17.51 -22.67 16.39
N ARG A 195 18.07 -21.70 15.68
CA ARG A 195 18.98 -21.93 14.53
C ARG A 195 20.39 -22.33 14.97
N SER A 196 20.89 -21.76 16.06
CA SER A 196 22.25 -21.98 16.56
C SER A 196 22.41 -23.28 17.37
N GLY A 197 21.32 -23.97 17.75
CA GLY A 197 21.37 -25.20 18.56
C GLY A 197 21.75 -24.99 20.03
N THR A 198 21.99 -23.75 20.47
CA THR A 198 22.41 -23.42 21.84
C THR A 198 21.19 -23.24 22.75
N VAL A 199 20.67 -24.36 23.26
CA VAL A 199 19.85 -24.33 24.49
C VAL A 199 20.81 -24.07 25.64
N ARG A 200 20.79 -22.86 26.20
CA ARG A 200 21.46 -22.59 27.48
C ARG A 200 20.76 -23.43 28.54
N LYS A 201 21.36 -24.57 28.92
CA LYS A 201 21.01 -25.26 30.17
C LYS A 201 21.17 -24.24 31.30
N THR A 202 20.05 -23.87 31.90
CA THR A 202 19.97 -23.21 33.21
C THR A 202 20.55 -24.11 34.28
#